data_AF-A0A4U8STT2-F1
#
_entry.id   AF-A0A4U8STT2-F1
#
_cell.length_a   1.000
_cell.length_b   1.000
_cell.length_c   1.000
_cell.angle_alpha   90.00
_cell.angle_beta   90.00
_cell.angle_gamma   90.00
#
_symmetry.space_group_name_H-M   'P 1'
#
loop_
_entity.id
_entity.type
_entity.pdbx_description
1 polymer ?
#
loop_
_entity_poly.entity_id
_entity_poly.type
_entity_poly.pdbx_seq_one_letter_code
_entity_poly.pdbx_strand_id
1 'polypeptide(L)'
;MSRLSHKHNAFSLFEAVVSIVILGIVGIICSSMLLQISKNVAYTKNTSDSSPHLALLKIQNLLEYAIIESLSANGTPFTTPSSQISFSSIEYSLFFGGGAKNTTKEVQNDTLLPNVSLVVDSHHANTLYFTSLKGWQSAQEAYIPSNPKEAFKPYTITRIQGNAIVLERAPTHTPRIILPIKTHNLAFHSNALWLDNALLLDDVLSFLITPIVSAQGTFLALELCVKSPTKARCENGGVWLDDIVRILL
;
A
#
# COMPACT_ATOMS: atom_id res chain seq x y z
N MET A 1 -43.67 68.43 -15.82
CA MET A 1 -43.06 67.43 -14.92
C MET A 1 -43.01 66.08 -15.64
N SER A 2 -41.86 65.40 -15.55
CA SER A 2 -41.52 64.03 -16.01
C SER A 2 -41.72 63.66 -17.49
N ARG A 3 -40.76 64.04 -18.34
CA ARG A 3 -40.32 63.23 -19.49
C ARG A 3 -38.81 63.03 -19.41
N LEU A 4 -38.35 61.85 -19.85
CA LEU A 4 -36.98 61.33 -19.92
C LEU A 4 -36.46 60.56 -18.70
N SER A 5 -36.96 59.33 -18.50
CA SER A 5 -36.22 58.29 -17.76
C SER A 5 -36.64 56.88 -18.21
N HIS A 6 -36.50 56.56 -19.51
CA HIS A 6 -36.75 55.19 -20.00
C HIS A 6 -35.80 54.70 -21.11
N LYS A 7 -34.88 55.53 -21.62
CA LYS A 7 -33.94 55.13 -22.69
C LYS A 7 -32.62 54.53 -22.21
N HIS A 8 -32.21 54.75 -20.95
CA HIS A 8 -30.93 54.22 -20.45
C HIS A 8 -30.99 52.77 -19.95
N ASN A 9 -32.15 52.30 -19.46
CA ASN A 9 -32.25 50.95 -18.90
C ASN A 9 -32.16 49.86 -19.98
N ALA A 10 -32.68 50.10 -21.20
CA ALA A 10 -32.62 49.13 -22.30
C ALA A 10 -31.20 48.95 -22.86
N PHE A 11 -30.40 50.01 -22.90
CA PHE A 11 -29.01 49.96 -23.34
C PHE A 11 -28.12 49.24 -22.32
N SER A 12 -28.35 49.49 -21.02
CA SER A 12 -27.67 48.81 -19.92
C SER A 12 -28.03 47.32 -19.83
N LEU A 13 -29.29 46.94 -20.08
CA LEU A 13 -29.71 45.54 -20.15
C LEU A 13 -29.08 44.80 -21.34
N PHE A 14 -28.94 45.47 -22.49
CA PHE A 14 -28.29 44.89 -23.65
C PHE A 14 -26.80 44.63 -23.40
N GLU A 15 -26.09 45.60 -22.80
CA GLU A 15 -24.68 45.45 -22.42
C GLU A 15 -24.47 44.34 -21.38
N ALA A 16 -25.38 44.21 -20.41
CA ALA A 16 -25.34 43.13 -19.42
C ALA A 16 -25.55 41.75 -20.07
N VAL A 17 -26.51 41.62 -20.99
CA VAL A 17 -26.77 40.35 -21.71
C VAL A 17 -25.59 39.97 -22.58
N VAL A 18 -24.99 40.91 -23.32
CA VAL A 18 -23.80 40.65 -24.14
C VAL A 18 -22.61 40.23 -23.26
N SER A 19 -22.42 40.87 -22.11
CA SER A 19 -21.37 40.50 -21.15
C SER A 19 -21.55 39.09 -20.59
N ILE A 20 -22.79 38.69 -20.27
CA ILE A 20 -23.12 37.34 -19.81
C ILE A 20 -22.85 36.30 -20.91
N VAL A 21 -23.18 36.60 -22.16
CA VAL A 21 -22.92 35.70 -23.30
C VAL A 21 -21.42 35.52 -23.53
N ILE A 22 -20.64 36.61 -23.50
CA ILE A 22 -19.18 36.55 -23.64
C ILE A 22 -18.56 35.76 -22.49
N LEU A 23 -18.95 36.02 -21.24
CA LEU A 23 -18.46 35.27 -20.08
C LEU A 23 -18.87 33.80 -20.13
N GLY A 24 -20.07 33.49 -20.63
CA GLY A 24 -20.54 32.13 -20.84
C GLY A 24 -19.70 31.36 -21.87
N ILE A 25 -19.39 31.98 -23.01
CA ILE A 25 -18.55 31.39 -24.06
C ILE A 25 -17.13 31.16 -23.53
N VAL A 26 -16.53 32.16 -22.85
CA VAL A 26 -15.20 32.02 -22.23
C VAL A 26 -15.19 30.91 -21.17
N GLY A 27 -16.24 30.82 -20.35
CA GLY A 27 -16.40 29.76 -19.35
C GLY A 27 -16.44 28.35 -19.97
N ILE A 28 -17.18 28.18 -21.07
CA ILE A 28 -17.26 26.90 -21.80
C ILE A 28 -15.90 26.53 -22.40
N ILE A 29 -15.20 27.48 -23.01
CA ILE A 29 -13.87 27.24 -23.60
C ILE A 29 -12.87 26.85 -22.51
N CYS A 30 -12.80 27.60 -21.40
CA CYS A 30 -11.92 27.29 -20.28
C CYS A 30 -12.22 25.91 -19.66
N SER A 31 -13.50 25.56 -19.50
CA SER A 31 -13.91 24.25 -18.98
C SER A 31 -13.49 23.12 -19.94
N SER A 32 -13.66 23.31 -21.25
CA SER A 32 -13.27 22.31 -22.26
C SER A 32 -11.74 22.10 -22.31
N MET A 33 -10.95 23.17 -22.16
CA MET A 33 -9.49 23.11 -22.15
C MET A 33 -8.97 22.45 -20.87
N LEU A 34 -9.54 22.77 -19.71
CA LEU A 34 -9.21 22.09 -18.44
C LEU A 34 -9.54 20.60 -18.51
N LEU A 35 -10.65 20.23 -19.15
CA LEU A 35 -11.04 18.83 -19.33
C LEU A 35 -10.09 18.08 -20.27
N GLN A 36 -9.58 18.73 -21.32
CA GLN A 36 -8.55 18.16 -22.20
C GLN A 36 -7.20 18.02 -21.50
N ILE A 37 -6.78 19.00 -20.69
CA ILE A 37 -5.56 18.90 -19.88
C ILE A 37 -5.68 17.76 -18.87
N SER A 38 -6.82 17.65 -18.17
CA SER A 38 -7.13 16.54 -17.27
C SER A 38 -7.04 15.18 -17.96
N LYS A 39 -7.65 15.05 -19.15
CA LYS A 39 -7.55 13.83 -19.96
C LYS A 39 -6.12 13.52 -20.38
N ASN A 40 -5.35 14.51 -20.79
CA ASN A 40 -3.95 14.33 -21.17
C ASN A 40 -3.06 13.98 -19.97
N VAL A 41 -3.32 14.54 -18.79
CA VAL A 41 -2.61 14.19 -17.54
C VAL A 41 -2.97 12.77 -17.10
N ALA A 42 -4.24 12.37 -17.17
CA ALA A 42 -4.66 11.00 -16.89
C ALA A 42 -4.07 10.00 -17.90
N TYR A 43 -4.03 10.38 -19.19
CA TYR A 43 -3.45 9.57 -20.25
C TYR A 43 -1.93 9.44 -20.11
N THR A 44 -1.22 10.56 -19.86
CA THR A 44 0.23 10.53 -19.59
C THR A 44 0.55 9.76 -18.31
N LYS A 45 -0.29 9.85 -17.28
CA LYS A 45 -0.16 9.04 -16.06
C LYS A 45 -0.26 7.54 -16.37
N ASN A 46 -1.25 7.11 -17.15
CA ASN A 46 -1.37 5.71 -17.60
C ASN A 46 -0.17 5.23 -18.44
N THR A 47 0.42 6.09 -19.28
CA THR A 47 1.66 5.73 -20.01
C THR A 47 2.94 5.84 -19.18
N SER A 48 2.92 6.57 -18.06
CA SER A 48 4.07 6.69 -17.12
C SER A 48 4.08 5.60 -16.05
N ASP A 49 2.94 4.96 -15.81
CA ASP A 49 2.79 3.86 -14.85
C ASP A 49 3.50 2.57 -15.31
N SER A 50 3.89 2.46 -16.60
CA SER A 50 4.65 1.35 -17.19
C SER A 50 6.17 1.57 -17.20
N SER A 51 6.70 2.55 -16.45
CA SER A 51 8.15 2.71 -16.32
C SER A 51 8.73 1.56 -15.47
N PRO A 52 9.77 0.83 -15.95
CA PRO A 52 10.39 -0.24 -15.19
C PRO A 52 10.98 0.25 -13.86
N HIS A 53 11.46 1.50 -13.83
CA HIS A 53 11.95 2.13 -12.62
C HIS A 53 10.83 2.34 -11.58
N LEU A 54 9.64 2.78 -12.01
CA LEU A 54 8.51 2.97 -11.11
C LEU A 54 7.97 1.63 -10.60
N ALA A 55 7.95 0.60 -11.44
CA ALA A 55 7.59 -0.75 -11.03
C ALA A 55 8.56 -1.28 -9.95
N LEU A 56 9.86 -1.10 -10.13
CA LEU A 56 10.86 -1.45 -9.11
C LEU A 56 10.66 -0.66 -7.81
N LEU A 57 10.39 0.65 -7.87
CA LEU A 57 10.13 1.44 -6.68
C LEU A 57 8.87 0.96 -5.93
N LYS A 58 7.81 0.61 -6.64
CA LYS A 58 6.59 0.03 -6.04
C LYS A 58 6.91 -1.30 -5.33
N ILE A 59 7.71 -2.15 -5.95
CA ILE A 59 8.14 -3.45 -5.37
C ILE A 59 9.03 -3.23 -4.14
N GLN A 60 10.00 -2.33 -4.22
CA GLN A 60 10.90 -2.00 -3.11
C GLN A 60 10.13 -1.47 -1.90
N ASN A 61 9.22 -0.52 -2.13
CA ASN A 61 8.38 0.04 -1.07
C ASN A 61 7.50 -1.04 -0.40
N LEU A 62 6.96 -1.97 -1.20
CA LEU A 62 6.18 -3.09 -0.65
C LEU A 62 7.06 -4.05 0.18
N LEU A 63 8.26 -4.35 -0.31
CA LEU A 63 9.19 -5.25 0.36
C LEU A 63 9.82 -4.63 1.61
N GLU A 64 9.92 -3.30 1.71
CA GLU A 64 10.45 -2.62 2.90
C GLU A 64 9.72 -3.03 4.19
N TYR A 65 8.44 -3.38 4.07
CA TYR A 65 7.60 -3.83 5.18
C TYR A 65 7.44 -5.36 5.24
N ALA A 66 8.22 -6.11 4.45
CA ALA A 66 8.17 -7.56 4.42
C ALA A 66 8.81 -8.19 5.66
N ILE A 67 8.21 -9.28 6.12
CA ILE A 67 8.71 -10.10 7.21
C ILE A 67 9.72 -11.09 6.62
N ILE A 68 10.99 -11.00 7.01
CA ILE A 68 12.08 -11.82 6.44
C ILE A 68 11.75 -13.31 6.49
N GLU A 69 11.19 -13.76 7.61
CA GLU A 69 10.91 -15.18 7.85
C GLU A 69 9.81 -15.73 6.93
N SER A 70 8.99 -14.85 6.37
CA SER A 70 7.90 -15.21 5.45
C SER A 70 8.36 -15.38 4.00
N LEU A 71 9.59 -14.96 3.67
CA LEU A 71 10.13 -15.04 2.31
C LEU A 71 10.24 -16.50 1.87
N SER A 72 9.48 -16.85 0.84
CA SER A 72 9.53 -18.16 0.23
C SER A 72 9.50 -18.06 -1.30
N ALA A 73 10.15 -19.00 -1.97
CA ALA A 73 9.97 -19.24 -3.39
C ALA A 73 9.44 -20.66 -3.55
N ASN A 74 8.30 -20.80 -4.23
CA ASN A 74 7.65 -22.09 -4.49
C ASN A 74 7.42 -22.93 -3.22
N GLY A 75 7.09 -22.28 -2.10
CA GLY A 75 6.85 -22.95 -0.82
C GLY A 75 8.11 -23.40 -0.07
N THR A 76 9.31 -23.06 -0.57
CA THR A 76 10.58 -23.30 0.11
C THR A 76 11.21 -22.00 0.62
N PRO A 77 12.01 -22.03 1.69
CA PRO A 77 12.72 -20.84 2.17
C PRO A 77 13.53 -20.17 1.06
N PHE A 78 13.44 -18.85 0.95
CA PHE A 78 14.05 -18.10 -0.14
C PHE A 78 15.58 -17.98 0.03
N THR A 79 16.32 -18.95 -0.52
CA THR A 79 17.79 -19.03 -0.41
C THR A 79 18.52 -18.87 -1.74
N THR A 80 17.82 -19.03 -2.86
CA THR A 80 18.39 -18.96 -4.22
C THR A 80 17.67 -17.90 -5.04
N PRO A 81 18.32 -17.34 -6.08
CA PRO A 81 17.66 -16.41 -6.98
C PRO A 81 16.38 -16.99 -7.59
N SER A 82 15.32 -16.19 -7.64
CA SER A 82 14.02 -16.58 -8.21
C SER A 82 13.35 -15.41 -8.91
N SER A 83 12.52 -15.71 -9.90
CA SER A 83 11.62 -14.76 -10.54
C SER A 83 10.23 -14.74 -9.90
N GLN A 84 10.03 -15.53 -8.85
CA GLN A 84 8.81 -15.61 -8.06
C GLN A 84 9.14 -15.69 -6.57
N ILE A 85 8.49 -14.83 -5.80
CA ILE A 85 8.55 -14.84 -4.33
C ILE A 85 7.17 -14.67 -3.74
N SER A 86 6.93 -15.32 -2.62
CA SER A 86 5.78 -15.09 -1.75
C SER A 86 6.30 -14.60 -0.40
N PHE A 87 5.64 -13.59 0.15
CA PHE A 87 6.06 -12.93 1.39
C PHE A 87 4.87 -12.29 2.08
N SER A 88 4.94 -12.13 3.39
CA SER A 88 3.97 -11.38 4.17
C SER A 88 4.55 -10.03 4.54
N SER A 89 3.77 -8.96 4.38
CA SER A 89 4.12 -7.62 4.81
C SER A 89 3.25 -7.18 5.99
N ILE A 90 3.76 -6.26 6.80
CA ILE A 90 2.98 -5.65 7.88
C ILE A 90 2.00 -4.63 7.27
N GLU A 91 0.73 -4.69 7.69
CA GLU A 91 -0.31 -3.81 7.16
C GLU A 91 -0.29 -2.43 7.86
N TYR A 92 0.73 -1.61 7.54
CA TYR A 92 0.97 -0.29 8.15
C TYR A 92 -0.19 0.71 8.02
N SER A 93 -1.05 0.55 7.01
CA SER A 93 -2.26 1.37 6.86
C SER A 93 -3.19 1.27 8.08
N LEU A 94 -3.22 0.10 8.74
CA LEU A 94 -3.98 -0.14 9.96
C LEU A 94 -3.34 0.48 11.20
N PHE A 95 -2.05 0.77 11.19
CA PHE A 95 -1.39 1.49 12.28
C PHE A 95 -1.79 2.96 12.28
N PHE A 96 -1.59 3.68 11.18
CA PHE A 96 -1.69 5.14 11.19
C PHE A 96 -2.96 5.71 10.54
N GLY A 97 -3.94 4.85 10.21
CA GLY A 97 -5.23 5.26 9.66
C GLY A 97 -5.12 5.91 8.28
N GLY A 98 -4.22 5.40 7.44
CA GLY A 98 -4.00 5.92 6.10
C GLY A 98 -5.31 5.93 5.30
N GLY A 99 -5.85 7.13 5.04
CA GLY A 99 -7.02 7.33 4.18
C GLY A 99 -8.39 7.32 4.86
N ALA A 100 -8.49 7.01 6.15
CA ALA A 100 -9.77 7.08 6.86
C ALA A 100 -10.03 8.50 7.38
N LYS A 101 -10.78 9.30 6.61
CA LYS A 101 -11.06 10.72 6.92
C LYS A 101 -11.82 10.93 8.26
N ASN A 102 -12.40 9.87 8.83
CA ASN A 102 -13.28 9.94 10.01
C ASN A 102 -12.79 9.09 11.20
N THR A 103 -11.50 8.75 11.29
CA THR A 103 -10.98 8.07 12.49
C THR A 103 -10.61 9.09 13.56
N THR A 104 -11.20 8.98 14.75
CA THR A 104 -10.71 9.65 15.96
C THR A 104 -9.37 9.04 16.35
N LYS A 105 -8.26 9.64 15.90
CA LYS A 105 -6.92 9.18 16.25
C LYS A 105 -6.65 9.50 17.72
N GLU A 106 -6.30 8.48 18.48
CA GLU A 106 -5.85 8.69 19.86
C GLU A 106 -4.41 9.16 19.86
N VAL A 107 -4.16 10.24 20.61
CA VAL A 107 -2.82 10.79 20.83
C VAL A 107 -2.48 10.61 22.30
N GLN A 108 -1.31 10.07 22.60
CA GLN A 108 -0.77 9.99 23.95
C GLN A 108 0.58 10.68 23.96
N ASN A 109 0.74 11.73 24.77
CA ASN A 109 1.98 12.51 24.88
C ASN A 109 2.53 12.93 23.50
N ASP A 110 1.69 13.55 22.66
CA ASP A 110 2.00 13.98 21.28
C ASP A 110 2.39 12.85 20.31
N THR A 111 2.27 11.59 20.74
CA THR A 111 2.51 10.41 19.91
C THR A 111 1.18 9.86 19.39
N LEU A 112 1.08 9.71 18.07
CA LEU A 112 -0.06 9.04 17.44
C LEU A 112 -0.05 7.56 17.81
N LEU A 113 -1.09 7.11 18.51
CA LEU A 113 -1.25 5.70 18.82
C LEU A 113 -1.75 4.93 17.59
N PRO A 114 -1.34 3.66 17.44
CA PRO A 114 -1.86 2.83 16.37
C PRO A 114 -3.37 2.62 16.53
N ASN A 115 -4.11 2.64 15.42
CA ASN A 115 -5.56 2.39 15.40
C ASN A 115 -5.91 0.92 15.68
N VAL A 116 -4.91 0.05 15.78
CA VAL A 116 -5.05 -1.38 16.07
C VAL A 116 -4.25 -1.72 17.33
N SER A 117 -4.84 -2.53 18.22
CA SER A 117 -4.21 -2.90 19.48
C SER A 117 -3.10 -3.93 19.25
N LEU A 118 -1.84 -3.56 19.52
CA LEU A 118 -0.69 -4.43 19.24
C LEU A 118 -0.21 -5.23 20.46
N VAL A 119 -0.27 -4.62 21.65
CA VAL A 119 0.29 -5.20 22.89
C VAL A 119 -0.71 -6.19 23.48
N VAL A 120 -0.27 -7.44 23.63
CA VAL A 120 -1.04 -8.50 24.27
C VAL A 120 -0.78 -8.43 25.78
N ASP A 121 -1.85 -8.27 26.56
CA ASP A 121 -1.77 -8.20 28.02
C ASP A 121 -1.59 -9.59 28.63
N SER A 122 -2.42 -10.53 28.19
CA SER A 122 -2.37 -11.93 28.62
C SER A 122 -2.91 -12.86 27.55
N HIS A 123 -2.69 -14.16 27.68
CA HIS A 123 -3.22 -15.15 26.76
C HIS A 123 -3.65 -16.42 27.52
N HIS A 124 -4.62 -17.12 26.97
CA HIS A 124 -4.96 -18.47 27.39
C HIS A 124 -5.38 -19.31 26.18
N ALA A 125 -4.70 -20.43 25.97
CA ALA A 125 -4.88 -21.31 24.81
C ALA A 125 -4.76 -20.51 23.50
N ASN A 126 -5.82 -20.44 22.70
CA ASN A 126 -5.87 -19.70 21.45
C ASN A 126 -6.46 -18.29 21.59
N THR A 127 -6.70 -17.81 22.81
CA THR A 127 -7.30 -16.49 23.06
C THR A 127 -6.27 -15.51 23.59
N LEU A 128 -6.18 -14.35 22.95
CA LEU A 128 -5.35 -13.22 23.37
C LEU A 128 -6.25 -12.17 24.02
N TYR A 129 -5.83 -11.65 25.16
CA TYR A 129 -6.55 -10.62 25.91
C TYR A 129 -5.79 -9.29 25.85
N PHE A 130 -6.54 -8.21 25.74
CA PHE A 130 -6.04 -6.85 25.64
C PHE A 130 -6.68 -6.00 26.73
N THR A 131 -5.99 -4.94 27.18
CA THR A 131 -6.60 -3.93 28.06
C THR A 131 -7.76 -3.21 27.34
N SER A 132 -7.55 -2.89 26.06
CA SER A 132 -8.57 -2.34 25.16
C SER A 132 -8.27 -2.85 23.75
N LEU A 133 -9.26 -3.50 23.12
CA LEU A 133 -9.12 -4.05 21.77
C LEU A 133 -9.71 -3.11 20.71
N LYS A 134 -8.91 -2.77 19.70
CA LYS A 134 -9.28 -1.87 18.59
C LYS A 134 -8.70 -2.35 17.27
N GLY A 135 -9.35 -1.99 16.16
CA GLY A 135 -8.82 -2.11 14.80
C GLY A 135 -8.80 -3.50 14.17
N TRP A 136 -8.86 -4.58 14.96
CA TRP A 136 -8.85 -5.95 14.45
C TRP A 136 -10.17 -6.39 13.83
N GLN A 137 -10.10 -7.28 12.83
CA GLN A 137 -11.25 -7.87 12.16
C GLN A 137 -11.20 -9.40 12.19
N SER A 138 -12.37 -10.04 12.07
CA SER A 138 -12.44 -11.50 11.88
C SER A 138 -11.94 -11.88 10.49
N ALA A 139 -11.37 -13.08 10.36
CA ALA A 139 -10.65 -13.59 9.18
C ALA A 139 -9.37 -12.83 8.80
N GLN A 140 -8.93 -11.86 9.61
CA GLN A 140 -7.69 -11.15 9.38
C GLN A 140 -6.47 -12.03 9.72
N GLU A 141 -5.41 -11.93 8.91
CA GLU A 141 -4.12 -12.58 9.17
C GLU A 141 -3.28 -11.72 10.13
N ALA A 142 -2.60 -12.40 11.05
CA ALA A 142 -1.74 -11.79 12.05
C ALA A 142 -0.45 -12.57 12.22
N TYR A 143 0.62 -11.85 12.54
CA TYR A 143 1.91 -12.41 12.92
C TYR A 143 2.17 -12.15 14.41
N ILE A 144 2.64 -13.17 15.09
CA ILE A 144 3.04 -13.10 16.50
C ILE A 144 4.53 -13.41 16.55
N PRO A 145 5.40 -12.39 16.71
CA PRO A 145 6.82 -12.61 16.92
C PRO A 145 7.04 -13.42 18.19
N SER A 146 7.93 -14.41 18.12
CA SER A 146 8.24 -15.32 19.23
C SER A 146 9.72 -15.29 19.61
N ASN A 147 10.01 -15.58 20.89
CA ASN A 147 11.35 -15.84 21.40
C ASN A 147 11.33 -17.13 22.24
N PRO A 148 11.99 -18.22 21.84
CA PRO A 148 12.89 -18.36 20.68
C PRO A 148 12.18 -18.14 19.34
N LYS A 149 12.97 -17.75 18.34
CA LYS A 149 12.49 -17.48 16.97
C LYS A 149 12.03 -18.79 16.33
N GLU A 150 10.77 -18.83 15.89
CA GLU A 150 10.17 -19.97 15.21
C GLU A 150 10.07 -19.74 13.70
N ALA A 151 9.73 -20.79 12.95
CA ALA A 151 9.39 -20.66 11.54
C ALA A 151 8.16 -19.77 11.36
N PHE A 152 8.16 -18.93 10.32
CA PHE A 152 7.04 -18.05 10.04
C PHE A 152 5.75 -18.84 9.84
N LYS A 153 4.73 -18.47 10.61
CA LYS A 153 3.40 -19.06 10.50
C LYS A 153 2.34 -18.00 10.80
N PRO A 154 1.55 -17.55 9.81
CA PRO A 154 0.51 -16.56 10.02
C PRO A 154 -0.64 -17.16 10.83
N TYR A 155 -1.21 -16.41 11.76
CA TYR A 155 -2.39 -16.79 12.52
C TYR A 155 -3.62 -16.11 11.91
N THR A 156 -4.70 -16.85 11.73
CA THR A 156 -5.99 -16.27 11.33
C THR A 156 -6.84 -15.98 12.56
N ILE A 157 -7.40 -14.78 12.63
CA ILE A 157 -8.37 -14.40 13.66
C ILE A 157 -9.71 -15.04 13.32
N THR A 158 -10.14 -15.98 14.15
CA THR A 158 -11.43 -16.67 13.96
C THR A 158 -12.59 -15.88 14.52
N ARG A 159 -12.37 -15.17 15.63
CA ARG A 159 -13.42 -14.42 16.32
C ARG A 159 -12.86 -13.30 17.18
N ILE A 160 -13.63 -12.24 17.34
CA ILE A 160 -13.38 -11.14 18.27
C ILE A 160 -14.49 -11.11 19.31
N GLN A 161 -14.14 -11.02 20.60
CA GLN A 161 -15.08 -11.00 21.72
C GLN A 161 -14.66 -9.99 22.77
N GLY A 162 -15.36 -8.86 22.84
CA GLY A 162 -15.01 -7.78 23.78
C GLY A 162 -13.56 -7.34 23.57
N ASN A 163 -12.74 -7.47 24.61
CA ASN A 163 -11.31 -7.16 24.56
C ASN A 163 -10.40 -8.36 24.24
N ALA A 164 -10.94 -9.39 23.57
CA ALA A 164 -10.20 -10.60 23.24
C ALA A 164 -10.25 -10.97 21.75
N ILE A 165 -9.15 -11.53 21.26
CA ILE A 165 -9.00 -12.11 19.93
C ILE A 165 -8.87 -13.62 20.08
N VAL A 166 -9.65 -14.39 19.34
CA VAL A 166 -9.53 -15.86 19.26
C VAL A 166 -8.83 -16.23 17.95
N LEU A 167 -7.68 -16.88 18.08
CA LEU A 167 -6.88 -17.38 16.97
C LEU A 167 -7.34 -18.78 16.55
N GLU A 168 -7.08 -19.16 15.30
CA GLU A 168 -7.34 -20.51 14.81
C GLU A 168 -6.56 -21.61 15.56
N ARG A 169 -5.45 -21.25 16.19
CA ARG A 169 -4.57 -22.17 16.92
C ARG A 169 -3.87 -21.45 18.07
N ALA A 170 -3.48 -22.21 19.09
CA ALA A 170 -2.75 -21.67 20.24
C ALA A 170 -1.33 -21.22 19.83
N PRO A 171 -0.84 -20.06 20.30
CA PRO A 171 0.55 -19.68 20.17
C PRO A 171 1.46 -20.68 20.90
N THR A 172 2.63 -20.98 20.33
CA THR A 172 3.62 -21.88 20.94
C THR A 172 4.30 -21.26 22.16
N HIS A 173 4.44 -19.93 22.15
CA HIS A 173 5.13 -19.14 23.16
C HIS A 173 4.25 -17.99 23.62
N THR A 174 4.54 -17.44 24.80
CA THR A 174 3.80 -16.30 25.37
C THR A 174 3.86 -15.10 24.40
N PRO A 175 2.75 -14.73 23.76
CA PRO A 175 2.70 -13.61 22.83
C PRO A 175 2.75 -12.31 23.61
N ARG A 176 3.66 -11.40 23.21
CA ARG A 176 3.73 -10.03 23.75
C ARG A 176 3.13 -9.00 22.80
N ILE A 177 3.26 -9.26 21.51
CA ILE A 177 2.83 -8.37 20.43
C ILE A 177 2.14 -9.22 19.37
N ILE A 178 1.11 -8.64 18.74
CA ILE A 178 0.47 -9.16 17.55
C ILE A 178 0.49 -8.08 16.46
N LEU A 179 0.88 -8.46 15.24
CA LEU A 179 1.04 -7.56 14.10
C LEU A 179 0.06 -7.95 12.98
N PRO A 180 -0.72 -7.02 12.43
CA PRO A 180 -1.56 -7.31 11.26
C PRO A 180 -0.66 -7.49 10.04
N ILE A 181 -0.93 -8.53 9.27
CA ILE A 181 -0.13 -8.85 8.09
C ILE A 181 -1.00 -9.08 6.88
N LYS A 182 -0.40 -8.94 5.70
CA LYS A 182 -0.98 -9.33 4.44
C LYS A 182 0.02 -10.14 3.64
N THR A 183 -0.43 -11.28 3.14
CA THR A 183 0.38 -12.13 2.28
C THR A 183 0.32 -11.66 0.83
N HIS A 184 1.48 -11.60 0.20
CA HIS A 184 1.70 -11.16 -1.17
C HIS A 184 2.40 -12.24 -1.99
N ASN A 185 2.12 -12.25 -3.29
CA ASN A 185 2.80 -13.09 -4.28
C ASN A 185 3.26 -12.22 -5.45
N LEU A 186 4.57 -12.09 -5.60
CA LEU A 186 5.21 -11.40 -6.72
C LEU A 186 5.74 -12.46 -7.68
N ALA A 187 5.19 -12.50 -8.90
CA ALA A 187 5.53 -13.52 -9.88
C ALA A 187 5.74 -12.93 -11.27
N PHE A 188 6.81 -13.36 -11.92
CA PHE A 188 7.02 -13.14 -13.34
C PHE A 188 6.54 -14.35 -14.14
N HIS A 189 5.53 -14.15 -14.98
CA HIS A 189 5.07 -15.15 -15.93
C HIS A 189 4.40 -14.46 -17.13
N SER A 190 4.35 -15.16 -18.27
CA SER A 190 3.69 -14.64 -19.49
C SER A 190 4.23 -13.29 -19.96
N ASN A 191 5.53 -13.04 -19.80
CA ASN A 191 6.20 -11.77 -20.11
C ASN A 191 5.61 -10.56 -19.35
N ALA A 192 5.06 -10.80 -18.17
CA ALA A 192 4.45 -9.79 -17.32
C ALA A 192 4.80 -10.02 -15.86
N LEU A 193 4.88 -8.93 -15.11
CA LEU A 193 5.11 -8.95 -13.68
C LEU A 193 3.79 -8.75 -12.95
N TRP A 194 3.47 -9.67 -12.05
CA TRP A 194 2.20 -9.73 -11.32
C TRP A 194 2.43 -9.63 -9.81
N LEU A 195 1.55 -8.89 -9.14
CA LEU A 195 1.46 -8.82 -7.69
C LEU A 195 0.02 -9.17 -7.26
N ASP A 196 -0.17 -10.25 -6.51
CA ASP A 196 -1.48 -10.66 -5.96
C ASP A 196 -2.61 -10.75 -7.00
N ASN A 197 -2.27 -11.05 -8.25
CA ASN A 197 -3.15 -11.04 -9.44
C ASN A 197 -3.41 -9.67 -10.10
N ALA A 198 -2.77 -8.60 -9.63
CA ALA A 198 -2.73 -7.33 -10.34
C ALA A 198 -1.49 -7.27 -11.26
N LEU A 199 -1.71 -6.86 -12.51
CA LEU A 199 -0.62 -6.58 -13.45
C LEU A 199 0.15 -5.34 -12.98
N LEU A 200 1.45 -5.51 -12.68
CA LEU A 200 2.34 -4.40 -12.36
C LEU A 200 2.99 -3.83 -13.61
N LEU A 201 3.44 -4.70 -14.50
CA LEU A 201 4.17 -4.32 -15.71
C LEU A 201 4.04 -5.40 -16.78
N ASP A 202 3.83 -4.97 -18.02
CA ASP A 202 3.84 -5.80 -19.22
C ASP A 202 5.19 -5.73 -19.95
N ASP A 203 5.34 -6.54 -21.00
CA ASP A 203 6.53 -6.55 -21.85
C ASP A 203 7.86 -6.80 -21.08
N VAL A 204 7.79 -7.54 -19.98
CA VAL A 204 8.93 -7.90 -19.15
C VAL A 204 9.69 -9.05 -19.81
N LEU A 205 10.98 -8.84 -20.04
CA LEU A 205 11.89 -9.85 -20.62
C LEU A 205 12.47 -10.76 -19.54
N SER A 206 12.89 -10.17 -18.42
CA SER A 206 13.41 -10.90 -17.27
C SER A 206 13.16 -10.14 -15.99
N PHE A 207 12.93 -10.89 -14.93
CA PHE A 207 12.85 -10.39 -13.57
C PHE A 207 13.53 -11.39 -12.64
N LEU A 208 14.48 -10.91 -11.85
CA LEU A 208 15.25 -11.75 -10.94
C LEU A 208 15.38 -11.08 -9.58
N ILE A 209 15.13 -11.87 -8.54
CA ILE A 209 15.33 -11.48 -7.15
C ILE A 209 16.44 -12.35 -6.60
N THR A 210 17.49 -11.75 -6.05
CA THR A 210 18.63 -12.47 -5.48
C THR A 210 18.75 -12.14 -3.99
N PRO A 211 18.62 -13.12 -3.08
CA PRO A 211 18.81 -12.89 -1.66
C PRO A 211 20.31 -12.88 -1.32
N ILE A 212 20.74 -11.87 -0.57
CA ILE A 212 22.09 -11.75 0.00
C ILE A 212 21.94 -11.75 1.52
N VAL A 213 22.16 -12.92 2.12
CA VAL A 213 21.97 -13.13 3.56
C VAL A 213 23.20 -12.68 4.34
N SER A 214 22.99 -11.87 5.37
CA SER A 214 24.02 -11.37 6.30
C SER A 214 23.61 -11.69 7.75
N ALA A 215 24.56 -11.58 8.69
CA ALA A 215 24.29 -11.71 10.12
C ALA A 215 23.36 -10.63 10.69
N GLN A 216 23.19 -9.51 9.97
CA GLN A 216 22.40 -8.35 10.39
C GLN A 216 20.98 -8.35 9.80
N GLY A 217 20.75 -9.08 8.70
CA GLY A 217 19.52 -9.01 7.92
C GLY A 217 19.70 -9.66 6.54
N THR A 218 18.72 -9.48 5.65
CA THR A 218 18.78 -9.99 4.27
C THR A 218 18.59 -8.85 3.31
N PHE A 219 19.52 -8.66 2.37
CA PHE A 219 19.34 -7.74 1.26
C PHE A 219 18.74 -8.48 0.07
N LEU A 220 17.67 -7.96 -0.50
CA LEU A 220 17.08 -8.47 -1.72
C LEU A 220 17.52 -7.59 -2.88
N ALA A 221 18.38 -8.12 -3.75
CA ALA A 221 18.75 -7.46 -5.01
C ALA A 221 17.68 -7.78 -6.07
N LEU A 222 17.23 -6.75 -6.78
CA LEU A 222 16.18 -6.82 -7.80
C LEU A 222 16.75 -6.40 -9.15
N GLU A 223 16.51 -7.20 -10.17
CA GLU A 223 16.86 -6.89 -11.57
C GLU A 223 15.62 -7.05 -12.44
N LEU A 224 15.26 -6.00 -13.18
CA LEU A 224 14.09 -5.97 -14.07
C LEU A 224 14.48 -5.46 -15.45
N CYS A 225 14.28 -6.28 -16.47
CA CYS A 225 14.47 -5.91 -17.86
C CYS A 225 13.15 -5.91 -18.62
N VAL A 226 12.84 -4.82 -19.31
CA VAL A 226 11.65 -4.67 -20.16
C VAL A 226 12.02 -4.45 -21.62
N LYS A 227 11.11 -4.88 -22.50
CA LYS A 227 11.20 -4.62 -23.92
C LYS A 227 10.99 -3.12 -24.18
N SER A 228 11.84 -2.55 -25.01
CA SER A 228 11.72 -1.15 -25.45
C SER A 228 12.04 -1.09 -26.95
N PRO A 229 11.54 -0.07 -27.68
CA PRO A 229 11.58 -0.04 -29.15
C PRO A 229 12.99 -0.16 -29.76
N THR A 230 14.02 0.29 -29.04
CA THR A 230 15.39 0.39 -29.55
C THR A 230 16.38 -0.56 -28.87
N LYS A 231 16.22 -0.79 -27.56
CA LYS A 231 17.03 -1.69 -26.75
C LYS A 231 16.27 -2.07 -25.49
N ALA A 232 16.47 -3.29 -25.01
CA ALA A 232 15.98 -3.71 -23.70
C ALA A 232 16.43 -2.71 -22.62
N ARG A 233 15.50 -2.26 -21.79
CA ARG A 233 15.78 -1.36 -20.68
C ARG A 233 15.82 -2.19 -19.41
N CYS A 234 17.01 -2.32 -18.82
CA CYS A 234 17.22 -3.01 -17.56
C CYS A 234 17.46 -1.99 -16.45
N GLU A 235 16.78 -2.20 -15.33
CA GLU A 235 16.90 -1.39 -14.12
C GLU A 235 17.23 -2.33 -12.95
N ASN A 236 18.09 -1.86 -12.05
CA ASN A 236 18.49 -2.60 -10.86
C ASN A 236 17.99 -1.87 -9.63
N GLY A 237 17.78 -2.64 -8.57
CA GLY A 237 17.30 -2.12 -7.31
C GLY A 237 17.57 -3.06 -6.16
N GLY A 238 17.11 -2.69 -4.98
CA GLY A 238 17.12 -3.60 -3.86
C GLY A 238 16.59 -2.99 -2.60
N VAL A 239 16.39 -3.85 -1.60
CA VAL A 239 15.80 -3.50 -0.32
C VAL A 239 16.50 -4.27 0.78
N TRP A 240 16.80 -3.59 1.87
CA TRP A 240 17.35 -4.20 3.06
C TRP A 240 16.22 -4.58 3.99
N LEU A 241 16.21 -5.84 4.43
CA LEU A 241 15.23 -6.34 5.38
C LEU A 241 15.92 -6.61 6.71
N ASP A 242 15.37 -6.03 7.77
CA ASP A 242 15.83 -6.19 9.15
C ASP A 242 14.97 -7.18 9.94
N ASP A 243 15.59 -7.86 10.91
CA ASP A 243 14.89 -8.82 11.78
C ASP A 243 13.99 -8.07 12.77
N ILE A 244 12.67 -8.31 12.67
CA ILE A 244 11.66 -7.69 13.52
C ILE A 244 11.89 -8.02 15.00
N VAL A 245 12.46 -9.21 15.31
CA VAL A 245 12.65 -9.66 16.69
C VAL A 245 13.71 -8.82 17.43
N ARG A 246 14.66 -8.20 16.72
CA ARG A 246 15.67 -7.33 17.34
C ARG A 246 15.15 -5.96 17.75
N ILE A 247 14.05 -5.50 17.16
CA ILE A 247 13.52 -4.14 17.37
C ILE A 247 12.58 -4.08 18.60
N LEU A 248 12.09 -5.25 19.07
CA LEU A 248 10.98 -5.35 20.04
C LEU A 248 11.36 -5.95 21.41
N LEU A 249 12.67 -6.18 21.65
CA LEU A 249 13.25 -6.54 22.96
C LEU A 249 14.03 -5.35 23.53
#